data_AF-A0A243W9A8-F1
#
_entry.id   AF-A0A243W9A8-F1
#
_cell.length_a   1.000
_cell.length_b   1.000
_cell.length_c   1.000
_cell.angle_alpha   90.00
_cell.angle_beta   90.00
_cell.angle_gamma   90.00
#
_symmetry.space_group_name_H-M   'P 1'
#
loop_
_entity.id
_entity.type
_entity.pdbx_description
1 polymer ?
#
loop_
_entity_poly.entity_id
_entity_poly.type
_entity_poly.pdbx_seq_one_letter_code
_entity_poly.pdbx_strand_id
1 'polypeptide(L)'
;MKKLAPRPYLLFVMVLPLLSCADDNVRTDGPAPTMHDVKVRYTGAKLSGLGAYVNAGCNKEDGSGTATNMNSDIADASVQGTIRSYKVPTSKDYYVTLAFKQVKAGTRAPRGAYLKADILVDDVLRKSIQIDNTTAPGAQYVLDQATVQHDEW
;
A
#
# COMPACT_ATOMS: atom_id res chain seq x y z
N MET A 1 49.54 18.70 -50.97
CA MET A 1 48.76 19.37 -52.05
C MET A 1 47.57 18.48 -52.42
N LYS A 2 46.37 19.07 -52.49
CA LYS A 2 45.08 18.42 -52.79
C LYS A 2 45.03 17.95 -54.25
N LYS A 3 44.40 16.79 -54.54
CA LYS A 3 43.50 16.61 -55.71
C LYS A 3 42.35 15.64 -55.37
N LEU A 4 41.18 16.02 -55.87
CA LEU A 4 39.83 15.49 -55.65
C LEU A 4 39.50 14.27 -56.53
N ALA A 5 38.40 13.60 -56.15
CA ALA A 5 37.79 12.34 -56.62
C ALA A 5 37.34 12.27 -58.10
N PRO A 6 36.76 11.13 -58.57
CA PRO A 6 35.31 10.92 -58.43
C PRO A 6 34.83 9.48 -58.09
N ARG A 7 33.68 9.41 -57.39
CA ARG A 7 32.71 8.28 -57.28
C ARG A 7 31.98 8.06 -58.64
N PRO A 8 31.17 7.00 -58.92
CA PRO A 8 30.30 6.25 -58.00
C PRO A 8 30.11 4.73 -58.32
N TYR A 9 29.39 3.99 -57.46
CA TYR A 9 28.16 3.24 -57.81
C TYR A 9 27.73 2.24 -56.71
N LEU A 10 26.43 2.36 -56.37
CA LEU A 10 25.46 1.31 -56.00
C LEU A 10 25.81 0.30 -54.88
N LEU A 11 25.17 0.42 -53.71
CA LEU A 11 23.93 -0.31 -53.33
C LEU A 11 24.15 -1.82 -53.17
N PHE A 12 24.14 -2.31 -51.93
CA PHE A 12 23.10 -3.24 -51.47
C PHE A 12 23.09 -3.28 -49.93
N VAL A 13 21.97 -2.83 -49.38
CA VAL A 13 21.59 -2.98 -47.97
C VAL A 13 21.31 -4.46 -47.76
N MET A 14 22.18 -5.19 -47.04
CA MET A 14 21.82 -6.51 -46.51
C MET A 14 21.18 -6.34 -45.15
N VAL A 15 19.91 -6.73 -45.14
CA VAL A 15 19.01 -6.82 -44.02
C VAL A 15 19.51 -7.90 -43.03
N LEU A 16 19.44 -7.56 -41.75
CA LEU A 16 19.67 -8.42 -40.59
C LEU A 16 18.90 -9.76 -40.69
N PRO A 17 19.43 -10.82 -40.09
CA PRO A 17 18.63 -11.63 -39.18
C PRO A 17 19.06 -11.25 -37.77
N LEU A 18 18.30 -10.35 -37.14
CA LEU A 18 18.24 -10.34 -35.69
C LEU A 18 17.74 -11.73 -35.34
N LEU A 19 18.59 -12.51 -34.65
CA LEU A 19 18.18 -13.70 -33.93
C LEU A 19 17.00 -13.30 -33.06
N SER A 20 15.81 -13.56 -33.58
CA SER A 20 14.56 -13.64 -32.85
C SER A 20 14.75 -14.76 -31.84
N CYS A 21 15.30 -14.43 -30.67
CA CYS A 21 14.83 -15.06 -29.45
C CYS A 21 13.39 -14.57 -29.29
N ALA A 22 12.49 -15.23 -30.02
CA ALA A 22 11.10 -15.29 -29.65
C ALA A 22 11.10 -16.05 -28.33
N ASP A 23 11.29 -15.29 -27.26
CA ASP A 23 10.97 -15.76 -25.93
C ASP A 23 9.43 -15.79 -25.92
N ASP A 24 8.88 -16.86 -26.48
CA ASP A 24 7.50 -17.28 -26.31
C ASP A 24 7.32 -17.67 -24.83
N ASN A 25 7.52 -16.70 -23.94
CA ASN A 25 6.87 -16.68 -22.65
C ASN A 25 5.41 -16.36 -22.95
N VAL A 26 4.70 -17.38 -23.43
CA VAL A 26 3.27 -17.52 -23.20
C VAL A 26 3.11 -17.33 -21.70
N ARG A 27 2.75 -16.10 -21.29
CA ARG A 27 2.08 -15.90 -20.01
C ARG A 27 0.87 -16.80 -20.09
N THR A 28 0.99 -17.97 -19.51
CA THR A 28 -0.17 -18.72 -19.07
C THR A 28 -0.84 -17.80 -18.07
N ASP A 29 -1.77 -17.00 -18.56
CA ASP A 29 -2.75 -16.29 -17.73
C ASP A 29 -3.53 -17.40 -17.04
N GLY A 30 -3.00 -17.84 -15.90
CA GLY A 30 -3.73 -18.67 -14.97
C GLY A 30 -5.05 -17.98 -14.61
N PRO A 31 -6.02 -18.72 -14.07
CA PRO A 31 -7.24 -18.09 -13.59
C PRO A 31 -6.88 -16.94 -12.66
N ALA A 32 -7.58 -15.81 -12.81
CA ALA A 32 -7.40 -14.65 -11.94
C ALA A 32 -7.46 -15.10 -10.47
N PRO A 33 -6.59 -14.56 -9.59
CA PRO A 33 -6.57 -14.94 -8.19
C PRO A 33 -7.95 -14.71 -7.58
N THR A 34 -8.42 -15.69 -6.80
CA THR A 34 -9.68 -15.60 -6.04
C THR A 34 -9.47 -15.06 -4.62
N MET A 35 -8.22 -14.99 -4.17
CA MET A 35 -7.79 -14.51 -2.85
C MET A 35 -6.47 -13.75 -2.97
N HIS A 36 -6.31 -12.70 -2.18
CA HIS A 36 -5.09 -11.90 -2.08
C HIS A 36 -4.49 -11.96 -0.66
N ASP A 37 -3.15 -11.94 -0.54
CA ASP A 37 -2.47 -11.76 0.74
C ASP A 37 -2.41 -10.29 1.13
N VAL A 38 -3.13 -9.90 2.18
CA VAL A 38 -3.13 -8.52 2.68
C VAL A 38 -2.35 -8.42 3.99
N LYS A 39 -1.38 -7.51 4.03
CA LYS A 39 -0.54 -7.19 5.21
C LYS A 39 -0.67 -5.71 5.53
N VAL A 40 -0.74 -5.37 6.82
CA VAL A 40 -0.69 -3.96 7.26
C VAL A 40 0.56 -3.74 8.06
N ARG A 41 1.48 -2.93 7.52
CA ARG A 41 2.66 -2.47 8.26
C ARG A 41 2.31 -1.15 8.92
N TYR A 42 2.67 -0.97 10.18
CA TYR A 42 2.41 0.27 10.88
C TYR A 42 3.66 0.75 11.61
N THR A 43 3.79 2.07 11.67
CA THR A 43 4.88 2.77 12.36
C THR A 43 4.32 4.01 13.04
N GLY A 44 4.86 4.37 14.20
CA GLY A 44 4.51 5.62 14.85
C GLY A 44 5.51 6.09 15.87
N ALA A 45 5.37 7.35 16.26
CA ALA A 45 6.23 8.01 17.24
C ALA A 45 5.44 9.02 18.08
N LYS A 46 5.94 9.27 19.30
CA LYS A 46 5.34 10.13 20.33
C LYS A 46 3.86 9.84 20.61
N LEU A 47 3.55 8.55 20.74
CA LEU A 47 2.17 8.05 20.90
C LEU A 47 1.70 7.97 22.36
N SER A 48 2.61 8.17 23.32
CA SER A 48 2.30 8.03 24.75
C SER A 48 1.12 8.91 25.17
N GLY A 49 0.13 8.30 25.81
CA GLY A 49 -1.07 8.98 26.30
C GLY A 49 -2.08 9.40 25.23
N LEU A 50 -1.88 9.02 23.96
CA LEU A 50 -2.83 9.32 22.87
C LEU A 50 -3.91 8.24 22.69
N GLY A 51 -3.78 7.09 23.36
CA GLY A 51 -4.63 5.93 23.10
C GLY A 51 -4.56 5.53 21.62
N ALA A 52 -3.32 5.44 21.09
CA ALA A 52 -3.07 5.16 19.69
C ALA A 52 -3.54 3.75 19.32
N TYR A 53 -4.15 3.63 18.14
CA TYR A 53 -4.89 2.44 17.77
C TYR A 53 -4.82 2.20 16.27
N VAL A 54 -4.61 0.93 15.88
CA VAL A 54 -4.74 0.46 14.50
C VAL A 54 -5.83 -0.61 14.46
N ASN A 55 -6.76 -0.45 13.54
CA ASN A 55 -7.74 -1.46 13.17
C ASN A 55 -7.57 -1.89 11.73
N ALA A 56 -7.77 -3.16 11.44
CA ALA A 56 -7.87 -3.63 10.06
C ALA A 56 -8.90 -4.75 9.93
N GLY A 57 -9.56 -4.82 8.78
CA GLY A 57 -10.54 -5.85 8.49
C GLY A 57 -11.11 -5.82 7.08
N CYS A 58 -11.89 -6.84 6.77
CA CYS A 58 -12.77 -6.93 5.61
C CYS A 58 -14.12 -7.48 6.06
N ASN A 59 -15.17 -7.30 5.27
CA ASN A 59 -16.47 -7.88 5.57
C ASN A 59 -16.49 -9.39 5.28
N LYS A 60 -17.31 -10.14 6.02
CA LYS A 60 -17.61 -11.56 5.74
C LYS A 60 -18.17 -11.74 4.33
N GLU A 61 -18.02 -12.95 3.81
CA GLU A 61 -18.53 -13.34 2.49
C GLU A 61 -20.03 -13.06 2.32
N ASP A 62 -20.80 -13.28 3.39
CA ASP A 62 -22.25 -13.03 3.48
C ASP A 62 -22.64 -11.57 3.77
N GLY A 63 -21.66 -10.67 3.96
CA GLY A 63 -21.90 -9.27 4.31
C GLY A 63 -22.44 -9.04 5.74
N SER A 64 -22.52 -10.08 6.59
CA SER A 64 -23.15 -10.01 7.93
C SER A 64 -22.31 -9.32 9.01
N GLY A 65 -21.13 -8.81 8.66
CA GLY A 65 -20.23 -8.09 9.57
C GLY A 65 -18.78 -8.20 9.16
N THR A 66 -17.85 -7.84 10.05
CA THR A 66 -16.41 -7.93 9.82
C THR A 66 -15.94 -9.40 9.93
N ALA A 67 -15.26 -9.91 8.89
CA ALA A 67 -14.67 -11.25 8.86
C ALA A 67 -13.47 -11.39 9.79
N THR A 68 -12.68 -10.33 9.89
CA THR A 68 -11.48 -10.28 10.72
C THR A 68 -11.37 -8.89 11.32
N ASN A 69 -11.45 -8.78 12.65
CA ASN A 69 -11.22 -7.53 13.36
C ASN A 69 -9.90 -7.66 14.12
N MET A 70 -8.88 -6.94 13.68
CA MET A 70 -7.61 -6.89 14.40
C MET A 70 -7.40 -5.52 14.97
N ASN A 71 -7.29 -5.50 16.29
CA ASN A 71 -7.02 -4.33 17.08
C ASN A 71 -5.60 -4.44 17.66
N SER A 72 -4.81 -3.39 17.45
CA SER A 72 -3.59 -3.17 18.22
C SER A 72 -3.73 -1.84 18.94
N ASP A 73 -3.93 -1.91 20.24
CA ASP A 73 -3.72 -0.74 21.10
C ASP A 73 -2.20 -0.57 21.26
N ILE A 74 -1.71 0.62 20.94
CA ILE A 74 -0.28 0.93 20.97
C ILE A 74 0.00 1.69 22.27
N ALA A 75 0.64 0.99 23.22
CA ALA A 75 1.05 1.56 24.50
C ALA A 75 2.40 2.30 24.42
N ASP A 76 3.26 1.89 23.51
CA ASP A 76 4.63 2.40 23.41
C ASP A 76 4.69 3.80 22.79
N ALA A 77 5.66 4.59 23.24
CA ALA A 77 5.90 5.93 22.70
C ALA A 77 6.24 5.89 21.21
N SER A 78 6.91 4.83 20.74
CA SER A 78 7.21 4.58 19.33
C SER A 78 6.95 3.11 19.04
N VAL A 79 6.46 2.83 17.84
CA VAL A 79 6.11 1.47 17.45
C VAL A 79 6.48 1.21 16.00
N GLN A 80 6.84 -0.04 15.72
CA GLN A 80 6.85 -0.59 14.38
C GLN A 80 6.32 -2.02 14.46
N GLY A 81 5.39 -2.37 13.59
CA GLY A 81 4.80 -3.69 13.61
C GLY A 81 4.15 -4.07 12.29
N THR A 82 3.65 -5.29 12.26
CA THR A 82 2.87 -5.80 11.12
C THR A 82 1.69 -6.56 11.68
N ILE A 83 0.50 -6.15 11.27
CA ILE A 83 -0.70 -6.97 11.42
C ILE A 83 -0.55 -8.12 10.43
N ARG A 84 -0.67 -9.36 10.94
CA ARG A 84 -0.37 -10.61 10.19
C ARG A 84 -1.07 -10.65 8.83
N SER A 85 -0.51 -11.39 7.88
CA SER A 85 -1.07 -11.55 6.54
C SER A 85 -2.42 -12.27 6.59
N TYR A 86 -3.45 -11.74 5.93
CA TYR A 86 -4.76 -12.39 5.75
C TYR A 86 -5.03 -12.65 4.29
N LYS A 87 -5.67 -13.79 4.03
CA LYS A 87 -6.25 -14.07 2.72
C LYS A 87 -7.60 -13.35 2.62
N VAL A 88 -7.70 -12.39 1.72
CA VAL A 88 -8.94 -11.62 1.46
C VAL A 88 -9.49 -12.01 0.09
N PRO A 89 -10.78 -12.38 -0.03
CA PRO A 89 -11.37 -12.70 -1.32
C PRO A 89 -11.33 -11.52 -2.28
N THR A 90 -11.10 -11.79 -3.57
CA THR A 90 -11.05 -10.77 -4.63
C THR A 90 -12.36 -9.96 -4.75
N SER A 91 -13.46 -10.44 -4.18
CA SER A 91 -14.75 -9.75 -4.18
C SER A 91 -14.98 -8.80 -3.00
N LYS A 92 -13.98 -8.57 -2.13
CA LYS A 92 -14.18 -7.89 -0.84
C LYS A 92 -13.24 -6.72 -0.59
N ASP A 93 -13.80 -5.56 -0.30
CA ASP A 93 -12.96 -4.44 0.13
C ASP A 93 -12.23 -4.73 1.45
N TYR A 94 -11.02 -4.20 1.59
CA TYR A 94 -10.22 -4.27 2.80
C TYR A 94 -9.99 -2.88 3.37
N TYR A 95 -10.26 -2.68 4.66
CA TYR A 95 -10.11 -1.39 5.31
C TYR A 95 -9.10 -1.42 6.45
N VAL A 96 -8.48 -0.27 6.69
CA VAL A 96 -7.63 0.02 7.84
C VAL A 96 -8.03 1.36 8.43
N THR A 97 -8.18 1.40 9.75
CA THR A 97 -8.51 2.60 10.51
C THR A 97 -7.39 2.90 11.50
N LEU A 98 -6.94 4.15 11.54
CA LEU A 98 -6.04 4.67 12.56
C LEU A 98 -6.81 5.57 13.51
N ALA A 99 -6.48 5.54 14.80
CA ALA A 99 -7.06 6.49 15.75
C ALA A 99 -6.11 6.93 16.86
N PHE A 100 -6.31 8.16 17.33
CA PHE A 100 -5.89 8.64 18.66
C PHE A 100 -7.15 8.82 19.51
N LYS A 101 -7.37 7.89 20.45
CA LYS A 101 -8.59 7.84 21.26
C LYS A 101 -8.58 8.79 22.46
N GLN A 102 -7.41 9.30 22.85
CA GLN A 102 -7.21 10.05 24.09
C GLN A 102 -6.46 11.37 23.83
N VAL A 103 -6.95 12.17 22.88
CA VAL A 103 -6.51 13.57 22.77
C VAL A 103 -7.35 14.39 23.74
N LYS A 104 -6.78 15.30 24.54
CA LYS A 104 -7.62 16.16 25.39
C LYS A 104 -8.33 17.19 24.52
N ALA A 105 -9.62 17.44 24.77
CA ALA A 105 -10.37 18.51 24.11
C ALA A 105 -9.61 19.83 24.15
N GLY A 106 -9.57 20.55 23.02
CA GLY A 106 -8.88 21.84 22.92
C GLY A 106 -7.36 21.74 22.95
N THR A 107 -6.78 20.54 23.00
CA THR A 107 -5.33 20.32 22.91
C THR A 107 -4.95 19.69 21.56
N ARG A 108 -3.65 19.64 21.27
CA ARG A 108 -3.12 18.96 20.08
C ARG A 108 -2.33 17.73 20.50
N ALA A 109 -2.25 16.73 19.62
CA ALA A 109 -1.25 15.69 19.79
C ALA A 109 0.17 16.32 19.84
N PRO A 110 1.13 15.71 20.57
CA PRO A 110 2.49 16.23 20.69
C PRO A 110 3.13 16.54 19.33
N ARG A 111 3.97 17.57 19.27
CA ARG A 111 4.65 17.93 18.01
C ARG A 111 5.47 16.76 17.48
N GLY A 112 5.22 16.37 16.23
CA GLY A 112 5.87 15.22 15.59
C GLY A 112 5.32 13.86 16.06
N ALA A 113 4.17 13.84 16.75
CA ALA A 113 3.40 12.63 16.93
C ALA A 113 2.79 12.22 15.59
N TYR A 114 2.93 10.95 15.24
CA TYR A 114 2.30 10.37 14.07
C TYR A 114 2.07 8.88 14.26
N LEU A 115 1.02 8.38 13.60
CA LEU A 115 0.78 6.97 13.39
C LEU A 115 0.46 6.78 11.91
N LYS A 116 1.19 5.88 11.27
CA LYS A 116 1.08 5.58 9.84
C LYS A 116 0.80 4.08 9.67
N ALA A 117 -0.04 3.74 8.70
CA ALA A 117 -0.24 2.38 8.24
C ALA A 117 -0.12 2.31 6.72
N ASP A 118 0.57 1.28 6.25
CA ASP A 118 0.76 0.90 4.86
C ASP A 118 0.02 -0.43 4.63
N ILE A 119 -0.87 -0.46 3.62
CA ILE A 119 -1.63 -1.64 3.20
C ILE A 119 -0.90 -2.26 2.00
N LEU A 120 -0.40 -3.48 2.18
CA LEU A 120 0.26 -4.24 1.14
C LEU A 120 -0.64 -5.39 0.70
N VAL A 121 -0.83 -5.54 -0.60
CA VAL A 121 -1.58 -6.64 -1.23
C VAL A 121 -0.60 -7.42 -2.09
N ASP A 122 -0.44 -8.71 -1.82
CA ASP A 122 0.56 -9.58 -2.44
C ASP A 122 1.98 -8.96 -2.38
N ASP A 123 2.30 -8.38 -1.22
CA ASP A 123 3.53 -7.63 -0.91
C ASP A 123 3.74 -6.32 -1.72
N VAL A 124 2.74 -5.88 -2.49
CA VAL A 124 2.74 -4.59 -3.20
C VAL A 124 1.99 -3.53 -2.39
N LEU A 125 2.61 -2.36 -2.17
CA LEU A 125 1.95 -1.23 -1.50
C LEU A 125 0.77 -0.73 -2.34
N ARG A 126 -0.44 -0.75 -1.77
CA ARG A 126 -1.66 -0.26 -2.42
C ARG A 126 -2.11 1.08 -1.85
N LYS A 127 -2.17 1.21 -0.53
CA LYS A 127 -2.59 2.45 0.15
C LYS A 127 -1.76 2.71 1.39
N SER A 128 -1.67 3.99 1.75
CA SER A 128 -1.01 4.49 2.95
C SER A 128 -1.93 5.50 3.60
N ILE A 129 -2.06 5.45 4.93
CA ILE A 129 -2.79 6.44 5.73
C ILE A 129 -1.95 6.87 6.92
N GLN A 130 -2.18 8.10 7.37
CA GLN A 130 -1.47 8.68 8.50
C GLN A 130 -2.36 9.65 9.26
N ILE A 131 -2.31 9.55 10.58
CA ILE A 131 -2.76 10.60 11.49
C ILE A 131 -1.54 11.21 12.19
N ASP A 132 -1.56 12.51 12.42
CA ASP A 132 -0.47 13.23 13.07
C ASP A 132 -0.96 14.45 13.85
N ASN A 133 -0.03 15.25 14.36
CA ASN A 133 -0.34 16.43 15.15
C ASN A 133 -1.04 17.56 14.36
N THR A 134 -1.14 17.47 13.04
CA THR A 134 -1.83 18.43 12.18
C THR A 134 -3.25 17.98 11.86
N THR A 135 -3.51 16.68 11.80
CA THR A 135 -4.86 16.10 11.68
C THR A 135 -5.61 16.05 13.01
N ALA A 136 -4.91 16.35 14.12
CA ALA A 136 -5.42 16.39 15.49
C ALA A 136 -5.58 17.79 16.14
N PRO A 137 -6.14 18.84 15.49
CA PRO A 137 -6.29 20.13 16.15
C PRO A 137 -7.54 20.16 17.05
N GLY A 138 -7.36 20.01 18.37
CA GLY A 138 -8.39 20.36 19.36
C GLY A 138 -9.51 19.34 19.56
N ALA A 139 -9.48 18.19 18.89
CA ALA A 139 -10.49 17.14 19.03
C ALA A 139 -10.16 16.18 20.20
N GLN A 140 -11.18 15.56 20.81
CA GLN A 140 -10.96 14.50 21.80
C GLN A 140 -10.58 13.16 21.15
N TYR A 141 -10.85 13.04 19.85
CA TYR A 141 -10.77 11.82 19.09
C TYR A 141 -10.37 12.14 17.66
N VAL A 142 -9.34 11.47 17.15
CA VAL A 142 -8.83 11.66 15.79
C VAL A 142 -8.83 10.31 15.11
N LEU A 143 -9.37 10.25 13.89
CA LEU A 143 -9.50 9.02 13.13
C LEU A 143 -9.26 9.30 11.66
N ASP A 144 -8.60 8.35 11.00
CA ASP A 144 -8.52 8.29 9.55
C ASP A 144 -8.69 6.84 9.09
N GLN A 145 -9.17 6.65 7.86
CA GLN A 145 -9.42 5.33 7.29
C GLN A 145 -9.06 5.29 5.81
N ALA A 146 -8.41 4.19 5.39
CA ALA A 146 -8.30 3.81 3.99
C ALA A 146 -8.99 2.49 3.74
N THR A 147 -9.48 2.36 2.51
CA THR A 147 -10.07 1.14 1.98
C THR A 147 -9.43 0.84 0.64
N VAL A 148 -8.87 -0.36 0.46
CA VAL A 148 -8.56 -0.94 -0.86
C VAL A 148 -9.85 -1.57 -1.36
N GLN A 149 -10.38 -1.04 -2.46
CA GLN A 149 -11.60 -1.55 -3.06
C GLN A 149 -11.31 -2.87 -3.78
N HIS A 150 -12.31 -3.73 -3.90
CA HIS A 150 -12.21 -5.04 -4.55
C HIS A 150 -11.84 -4.98 -6.04
N ASP A 151 -11.89 -3.82 -6.68
CA ASP A 151 -11.43 -3.58 -8.05
C ASP A 151 -10.03 -2.94 -8.12
N GLU A 152 -9.39 -2.68 -6.98
CA GLU A 152 -8.07 -2.03 -6.85
C GLU A 152 -6.92 -2.98 -6.47
N TRP A 153 -7.15 -4.30 -6.51
CA TRP A 153 -6.20 -5.31 -6.01
C TRP A 153 -4.81 -5.31 -6.62
#